data_AF-A0A959IY77-F1
#
_entry.id   AF-A0A959IY77-F1
#
_cell.length_a   1.000
_cell.length_b   1.000
_cell.length_c   1.000
_cell.angle_alpha   90.00
_cell.angle_beta   90.00
_cell.angle_gamma   90.00
#
_symmetry.space_group_name_H-M   'P 1'
#
loop_
_entity.id
_entity.type
_entity.pdbx_description
1 polymer ?
#
loop_
_entity_poly.entity_id
_entity_poly.type
_entity_poly.pdbx_seq_one_letter_code
_entity_poly.pdbx_strand_id
1 'polypeptide(L)'
;MFERDIDNIFASARNMLGDTYLPIIRRLLIEGVDLAGAEELQALDKSTIATLAERELQKLTLEERRKIIRMQKENISSEEILKQVDTRFLSIDLAREQLANAQITNEQNSAIGRTTSIVIGVILLIATGVIVVFSGRLFYILPVIGLGLIIKGLTTQRAAYED
;
A
#
# COMPACT_ATOMS: atom_id res chain seq x y z
N MET A 1 37.65 -13.57 7.61
CA MET A 1 37.06 -14.76 6.96
C MET A 1 36.14 -15.50 7.94
N PHE A 2 36.59 -15.78 9.17
CA PHE A 2 35.79 -16.43 10.22
C PHE A 2 34.49 -15.69 10.64
N GLU A 3 34.49 -14.35 10.69
CA GLU A 3 33.28 -13.58 11.06
C GLU A 3 32.11 -13.80 10.09
N ARG A 4 32.40 -13.86 8.79
CA ARG A 4 31.37 -14.07 7.76
C ARG A 4 30.72 -15.45 7.86
N ASP A 5 31.48 -16.45 8.27
CA ASP A 5 30.97 -17.82 8.43
C ASP A 5 30.14 -17.96 9.70
N ILE A 6 30.52 -17.27 10.78
CA ILE A 6 29.74 -17.21 12.03
C ILE A 6 28.38 -16.53 11.79
N ASP A 7 28.37 -15.39 11.11
CA ASP A 7 27.13 -14.67 10.78
C ASP A 7 26.17 -15.52 9.93
N ASN A 8 26.70 -16.27 8.96
CA ASN A 8 25.92 -17.17 8.12
C ASN A 8 25.30 -18.33 8.92
N ILE A 9 26.03 -18.89 9.88
CA ILE A 9 25.53 -19.96 10.76
C ILE A 9 24.41 -19.42 11.66
N PHE A 10 24.59 -18.24 12.26
CA PHE A 10 23.55 -17.59 13.06
C PHE A 10 22.31 -17.24 12.25
N ALA A 11 22.48 -16.75 11.02
CA ALA A 11 21.37 -16.48 10.10
C ALA A 11 20.61 -17.78 9.75
N SER A 12 21.33 -18.87 9.48
CA SER A 12 20.73 -20.17 9.18
C SER A 12 19.97 -20.74 10.38
N ALA A 13 20.56 -20.70 11.58
CA ALA A 13 19.89 -21.11 12.81
C ALA A 13 18.62 -20.30 13.08
N ARG A 14 18.66 -18.97 12.87
CA ARG A 14 17.49 -18.10 13.01
C ARG A 14 16.40 -18.43 11.98
N ASN A 15 16.77 -18.78 10.76
CA ASN A 15 15.80 -19.21 9.75
C ASN A 15 15.16 -20.55 10.11
N MET A 16 15.93 -21.53 10.60
CA MET A 16 15.38 -22.82 11.06
C MET A 16 14.42 -22.67 12.24
N LEU A 17 14.75 -21.79 13.20
CA LEU A 17 13.83 -21.41 14.27
C LEU A 17 12.58 -20.72 13.71
N GLY A 18 12.75 -19.86 12.72
CA GLY A 18 11.65 -19.24 12.01
C GLY A 18 10.70 -20.26 11.39
N ASP A 19 11.21 -21.20 10.61
CA ASP A 19 10.40 -22.18 9.89
C ASP A 19 9.60 -23.09 10.84
N THR A 20 10.17 -23.39 12.01
CA THR A 20 9.55 -24.26 13.02
C THR A 20 8.51 -23.51 13.86
N TYR A 21 8.85 -22.32 14.35
CA TYR A 21 8.07 -21.64 15.39
C TYR A 21 7.16 -20.52 14.86
N LEU A 22 7.45 -19.91 13.70
CA LEU A 22 6.57 -18.87 13.13
C LEU A 22 5.14 -19.38 12.87
N PRO A 23 4.90 -20.59 12.33
CA PRO A 23 3.54 -21.09 12.14
C PRO A 23 2.78 -21.27 13.46
N ILE A 24 3.48 -21.70 14.51
CA ILE A 24 2.93 -21.90 15.85
C ILE A 24 2.56 -20.56 16.46
N ILE A 25 3.50 -19.61 16.44
CA ILE A 25 3.30 -18.24 16.94
C ILE A 25 2.13 -17.56 16.22
N ARG A 26 2.07 -17.68 14.89
CA ARG A 26 0.96 -17.14 14.09
C ARG A 26 -0.38 -17.71 14.55
N ARG A 27 -0.48 -19.03 14.72
CA ARG A 27 -1.71 -19.68 15.21
C ARG A 27 -2.10 -19.14 16.59
N LEU A 28 -1.17 -19.09 17.53
CA LEU A 28 -1.42 -18.61 18.89
C LEU A 28 -1.84 -17.13 18.92
N LEU A 29 -1.24 -16.28 18.07
CA LEU A 29 -1.65 -14.89 17.89
C LEU A 29 -3.08 -14.76 17.35
N ILE A 30 -3.47 -15.61 16.40
CA ILE A 30 -4.84 -15.65 15.85
C ILE A 30 -5.85 -16.15 16.88
N GLU A 31 -5.46 -17.11 17.71
CA GLU A 31 -6.30 -17.65 18.79
C GLU A 31 -6.37 -16.72 20.01
N GLY A 32 -5.51 -15.70 20.08
CA GLY A 32 -5.44 -14.77 21.21
C GLY A 32 -4.85 -15.39 22.48
N VAL A 33 -4.04 -16.44 22.32
CA VAL A 33 -3.39 -17.15 23.43
C VAL A 33 -2.11 -16.41 23.83
N ASP A 34 -1.84 -16.35 25.13
CA ASP A 34 -0.60 -15.78 25.65
C ASP A 34 0.61 -16.63 25.24
N LEU A 35 1.50 -16.02 24.44
CA LEU A 35 2.72 -16.65 23.95
C LEU A 35 3.70 -16.99 25.08
N ALA A 36 3.66 -16.26 26.21
CA ALA A 36 4.55 -16.50 27.35
C ALA A 36 4.22 -17.79 28.13
N GLY A 37 2.98 -18.28 28.00
CA GLY A 37 2.49 -19.48 28.69
C GLY A 37 2.38 -20.73 27.79
N ALA A 38 2.69 -20.63 26.50
CA ALA A 38 2.50 -21.72 25.56
C ALA A 38 3.56 -22.82 25.75
N GLU A 39 3.12 -24.06 26.03
CA GLU A 39 4.01 -25.23 26.17
C GLU A 39 4.89 -25.43 24.92
N GLU A 40 4.34 -25.14 23.76
CA GLU A 40 4.98 -25.27 22.44
C GLU A 40 6.15 -24.28 22.24
N LEU A 41 6.21 -23.22 23.05
CA LEU A 41 7.25 -22.18 22.99
C LEU A 41 8.23 -22.26 24.16
N GLN A 42 8.09 -23.21 25.09
CA GLN A 42 8.97 -23.33 26.26
C GLN A 42 10.45 -23.57 25.91
N ALA A 43 10.73 -24.12 24.73
CA ALA A 43 12.09 -24.32 24.23
C ALA A 43 12.79 -23.02 23.81
N LEU A 44 12.04 -21.92 23.65
CA LEU A 44 12.56 -20.62 23.28
C LEU A 44 12.66 -19.71 24.48
N ASP A 45 13.68 -18.86 24.50
CA ASP A 45 13.76 -17.78 25.46
C ASP A 45 12.76 -16.65 25.13
N LYS A 46 12.41 -15.87 26.15
CA LYS A 46 11.42 -14.78 26.03
C LYS A 46 11.78 -13.75 24.95
N SER A 47 13.06 -13.47 24.74
CA SER A 47 13.50 -12.46 23.76
C SER A 47 13.36 -12.96 22.32
N THR A 48 13.63 -14.25 22.10
CA THR A 48 13.39 -14.90 20.80
C THR A 48 11.91 -14.99 20.49
N ILE A 49 11.07 -15.38 21.47
CA ILE A 49 9.61 -15.39 21.32
C ILE A 49 9.10 -13.99 20.94
N ALA A 50 9.52 -12.95 21.67
CA ALA A 50 9.11 -11.57 21.39
C ALA A 50 9.51 -11.13 19.97
N THR A 51 10.72 -11.45 19.54
CA THR A 51 11.22 -11.09 18.20
C THR A 51 10.44 -11.78 17.09
N LEU A 52 10.14 -13.08 17.25
CA LEU A 52 9.37 -13.84 16.27
C LEU A 52 7.89 -13.41 16.27
N ALA A 53 7.33 -13.12 17.44
CA ALA A 53 5.98 -12.60 17.59
C ALA A 53 5.81 -11.23 16.92
N GLU A 54 6.76 -10.32 17.10
CA GLU A 54 6.74 -9.01 16.45
C GLU A 54 6.77 -9.16 14.91
N ARG A 55 7.61 -10.06 14.39
CA ARG A 55 7.68 -10.35 12.95
C ARG A 55 6.36 -10.89 12.40
N GLU A 56 5.73 -11.83 13.10
CA GLU A 56 4.42 -12.36 12.65
C GLU A 56 3.30 -11.33 12.81
N LEU A 57 3.32 -10.52 13.87
CA LEU A 57 2.37 -9.42 14.04
C LEU A 57 2.45 -8.45 12.86
N GLN A 58 3.66 -8.03 12.47
CA GLN A 58 3.87 -7.15 11.31
C GLN A 58 3.34 -7.78 10.01
N LYS A 59 3.54 -9.09 9.80
CA LYS A 59 2.98 -9.80 8.64
C LYS A 59 1.46 -9.82 8.68
N LEU A 60 0.84 -10.15 9.82
CA LEU A 60 -0.60 -10.18 10.00
C LEU A 60 -1.22 -8.78 9.78
N THR A 61 -0.58 -7.73 10.30
CA THR A 61 -0.95 -6.34 10.02
C THR A 61 -0.91 -6.07 8.52
N LEU A 62 0.14 -6.48 7.82
CA LEU A 62 0.29 -6.26 6.38
C LEU A 62 -0.72 -7.06 5.55
N GLU A 63 -1.06 -8.28 5.97
CA GLU A 63 -2.13 -9.08 5.37
C GLU A 63 -3.50 -8.40 5.52
N GLU A 64 -3.83 -7.87 6.70
CA GLU A 64 -5.06 -7.11 6.92
C GLU A 64 -5.11 -5.83 6.08
N ARG A 65 -4.00 -5.10 5.96
CA ARG A 65 -3.89 -3.95 5.05
C ARG A 65 -4.16 -4.35 3.59
N ARG A 66 -3.59 -5.47 3.13
CA ARG A 66 -3.84 -6.00 1.77
C ARG A 66 -5.29 -6.45 1.59
N LYS A 67 -5.92 -6.98 2.64
CA LYS A 67 -7.34 -7.35 2.63
C LYS A 67 -8.23 -6.12 2.45
N ILE A 68 -7.96 -5.02 3.17
CA ILE A 68 -8.65 -3.73 2.99
C ILE A 68 -8.57 -3.28 1.52
N ILE A 69 -7.38 -3.25 0.94
CA ILE A 69 -7.17 -2.83 -0.45
C ILE A 69 -7.96 -3.71 -1.43
N ARG A 70 -7.97 -5.02 -1.22
CA ARG A 70 -8.73 -5.96 -2.05
C ARG A 70 -10.23 -5.68 -1.98
N MET A 71 -10.77 -5.55 -0.78
CA MET A 71 -12.19 -5.24 -0.57
C MET A 71 -12.58 -3.89 -1.17
N GLN A 72 -11.69 -2.89 -1.14
CA GLN A 72 -11.92 -1.62 -1.83
C GLN A 72 -11.97 -1.79 -3.36
N LYS A 73 -11.09 -2.61 -3.94
CA LYS A 73 -11.13 -2.93 -5.38
C LYS A 73 -12.39 -3.67 -5.79
N GLU A 74 -12.98 -4.44 -4.88
CA GLU A 74 -14.26 -5.14 -5.04
C GLU A 74 -15.48 -4.21 -4.85
N ASN A 75 -15.27 -2.90 -4.64
CA ASN A 75 -16.30 -1.89 -4.39
C ASN A 75 -17.14 -2.14 -3.12
N ILE A 76 -16.56 -2.80 -2.11
CA ILE A 76 -17.20 -2.96 -0.80
C ILE A 76 -17.17 -1.60 -0.08
N SER A 77 -18.27 -1.28 0.62
CA SER A 77 -18.37 -0.01 1.35
C SER A 77 -17.33 0.09 2.47
N SER A 78 -16.80 1.29 2.73
CA SER A 78 -15.80 1.51 3.78
C SER A 78 -16.28 1.08 5.16
N GLU A 79 -17.58 1.24 5.44
CA GLU A 79 -18.21 0.82 6.69
C GLU A 79 -18.23 -0.70 6.86
N GLU A 80 -18.46 -1.42 5.76
CA GLU A 80 -18.48 -2.88 5.74
C GLU A 80 -17.07 -3.47 5.80
N ILE A 81 -16.10 -2.80 5.17
CA ILE A 81 -14.67 -3.13 5.30
C ILE A 81 -14.24 -2.99 6.76
N LEU A 82 -14.55 -1.87 7.42
CA LEU A 82 -14.18 -1.63 8.82
C LEU A 82 -14.75 -2.67 9.79
N LYS A 83 -15.94 -3.23 9.49
CA LYS A 83 -16.52 -4.33 10.27
C LYS A 83 -15.78 -5.66 10.12
N GLN A 84 -15.06 -5.85 9.01
CA GLN A 84 -14.33 -7.09 8.70
C GLN A 84 -12.83 -7.03 9.04
N VAL A 85 -12.32 -5.86 9.44
CA VAL A 85 -10.93 -5.68 9.84
C VAL A 85 -10.70 -6.31 11.21
N ASP A 86 -9.66 -7.14 11.30
CA ASP A 86 -9.25 -7.69 12.59
C ASP A 86 -8.49 -6.63 13.41
N THR A 87 -9.20 -6.03 14.37
CA THR A 87 -8.67 -4.98 15.24
C THR A 87 -7.52 -5.41 16.14
N ARG A 88 -7.27 -6.72 16.27
CA ARG A 88 -6.11 -7.28 17.01
C ARG A 88 -4.80 -7.04 16.27
N PHE A 89 -4.84 -6.97 14.94
CA PHE A 89 -3.65 -6.83 14.09
C PHE A 89 -3.54 -5.47 13.42
N LEU A 90 -4.66 -4.76 13.24
CA LEU A 90 -4.68 -3.43 12.66
C LEU A 90 -5.71 -2.56 13.38
N SER A 91 -5.27 -1.47 14.01
CA SER A 91 -6.20 -0.57 14.70
C SER A 91 -7.22 0.04 13.74
N ILE A 92 -8.41 0.34 14.26
CA ILE A 92 -9.50 0.96 13.49
C ILE A 92 -9.04 2.30 12.88
N ASP A 93 -8.24 3.08 13.61
CA ASP A 93 -7.77 4.38 13.13
C ASP A 93 -6.79 4.23 11.95
N LEU A 94 -5.87 3.25 12.01
CA LEU A 94 -4.99 2.94 10.89
C LEU A 94 -5.78 2.40 9.69
N ALA A 95 -6.80 1.58 9.93
CA ALA A 95 -7.67 1.08 8.87
C ALA A 95 -8.45 2.22 8.18
N ARG A 96 -8.95 3.21 8.95
CA ARG A 96 -9.59 4.42 8.41
C ARG A 96 -8.61 5.27 7.59
N GLU A 97 -7.40 5.47 8.09
CA GLU A 97 -6.35 6.20 7.38
C GLU A 97 -6.04 5.52 6.03
N GLN A 98 -5.93 4.19 6.01
CA GLN A 98 -5.73 3.44 4.78
C GLN A 98 -6.89 3.59 3.80
N LEU A 99 -8.13 3.51 4.28
CA LEU A 99 -9.31 3.69 3.45
C LEU A 99 -9.33 5.09 2.81
N ALA A 100 -9.01 6.13 3.58
CA ALA A 100 -8.93 7.51 3.11
C ALA A 100 -7.80 7.70 2.07
N ASN A 101 -6.60 7.18 2.34
CA ASN A 101 -5.46 7.27 1.42
C ASN A 101 -5.72 6.53 0.10
N ALA A 102 -6.37 5.38 0.16
CA ALA A 102 -6.75 4.63 -1.03
C ALA A 102 -7.88 5.30 -1.82
N GLN A 103 -8.82 6.00 -1.18
CA GLN A 103 -9.81 6.85 -1.87
C GLN A 103 -9.14 8.00 -2.61
N ILE A 104 -8.22 8.73 -1.96
CA ILE A 104 -7.45 9.81 -2.60
C ILE A 104 -6.65 9.29 -3.80
N THR A 105 -6.03 8.12 -3.64
CA THR A 105 -5.24 7.48 -4.71
C THR A 105 -6.14 7.00 -5.86
N ASN A 106 -7.32 6.47 -5.56
CA ASN A 106 -8.30 6.05 -6.58
C ASN A 106 -8.95 7.24 -7.29
N GLU A 107 -9.20 8.36 -6.59
CA GLU A 107 -9.69 9.59 -7.22
C GLU A 107 -8.64 10.21 -8.15
N GLN A 108 -7.38 10.27 -7.69
CA GLN A 108 -6.25 10.76 -8.49
C GLN A 108 -5.92 9.85 -9.69
N ASN A 109 -6.06 8.52 -9.53
CA ASN A 109 -5.87 7.56 -10.61
C ASN A 109 -7.15 7.24 -11.41
N SER A 110 -8.30 7.81 -11.02
CA SER A 110 -9.56 7.58 -11.72
C SER A 110 -9.40 8.01 -13.18
N ALA A 111 -9.90 7.17 -14.09
CA ALA A 111 -9.92 7.49 -15.52
C ALA A 111 -10.61 8.85 -15.77
N ILE A 112 -11.54 9.27 -14.90
CA ILE A 112 -12.28 10.52 -15.02
C ILE A 112 -11.36 11.75 -14.90
N GLY A 113 -10.53 11.86 -13.86
CA GLY A 113 -9.62 13.01 -13.70
C GLY A 113 -8.57 13.12 -14.81
N ARG A 114 -8.08 11.97 -15.29
CA ARG A 114 -7.13 11.89 -16.42
C ARG A 114 -7.77 12.26 -17.75
N THR A 115 -8.94 11.70 -18.03
CA THR A 115 -9.67 11.97 -19.28
C THR A 115 -10.11 13.42 -19.35
N THR A 116 -10.58 14.00 -18.24
CA THR A 116 -10.96 15.42 -18.19
C THR A 116 -9.76 16.34 -18.43
N SER A 117 -8.60 16.09 -17.81
CA SER A 117 -7.39 16.91 -18.01
C SER A 117 -6.88 16.84 -19.47
N ILE A 118 -6.88 15.64 -20.06
CA ILE A 118 -6.50 15.43 -21.46
C ILE A 118 -7.50 16.11 -22.41
N VAL A 119 -8.81 15.92 -22.20
CA VAL A 119 -9.86 16.51 -23.04
C VAL A 119 -9.80 18.04 -23.00
N ILE A 120 -9.64 18.65 -21.82
CA ILE A 120 -9.48 20.10 -21.67
C ILE A 120 -8.22 20.59 -22.39
N GLY A 121 -7.10 19.87 -22.24
CA GLY A 121 -5.85 20.23 -22.93
C GLY A 121 -5.94 20.16 -24.47
N VAL A 122 -6.65 19.16 -25.00
CA VAL A 122 -6.92 19.03 -26.45
C VAL A 122 -7.82 20.16 -26.95
N ILE A 123 -8.88 20.50 -26.21
CA ILE A 123 -9.77 21.62 -26.55
C ILE A 123 -8.99 22.95 -26.61
N LEU A 124 -8.08 23.18 -25.66
CA LEU A 124 -7.22 24.39 -25.65
C LEU A 124 -6.30 24.46 -26.86
N LEU A 125 -5.74 23.33 -27.32
CA LEU A 125 -4.91 23.28 -28.51
C LEU A 125 -5.72 23.57 -29.79
N ILE A 126 -6.93 22.99 -29.90
CA ILE A 126 -7.84 23.24 -31.02
C ILE A 126 -8.24 24.74 -31.04
N ALA A 127 -8.61 25.31 -29.89
CA ALA A 127 -8.96 26.72 -29.77
C ALA A 127 -7.80 27.64 -30.17
N THR A 128 -6.57 27.27 -29.82
CA THR A 128 -5.37 28.01 -30.25
C THR A 128 -5.25 28.00 -31.77
N GLY A 129 -5.43 26.85 -32.42
CA GLY A 129 -5.40 26.74 -33.88
C GLY A 129 -6.45 27.62 -34.56
N VAL A 130 -7.67 27.64 -34.02
CA VAL A 130 -8.75 28.50 -34.52
C VAL A 130 -8.38 29.99 -34.38
N ILE A 131 -7.88 30.41 -33.21
CA ILE A 131 -7.49 31.81 -32.97
C ILE A 131 -6.39 32.25 -33.95
N VAL A 132 -5.42 31.38 -34.23
CA VAL A 132 -4.32 31.69 -35.17
C VAL A 132 -4.85 31.89 -36.59
N VAL A 133 -5.78 31.04 -37.04
CA VAL A 133 -6.40 31.14 -38.37
C VAL A 133 -7.19 32.45 -38.52
N PHE A 134 -7.92 32.87 -37.48
CA PHE A 134 -8.77 34.06 -37.55
C PHE A 134 -8.05 35.38 -37.26
N SER A 135 -7.04 35.38 -36.38
CA SER A 135 -6.36 36.62 -35.93
C SER A 135 -4.98 36.82 -36.54
N GLY A 136 -4.41 35.78 -37.17
CA GLY A 136 -3.02 35.77 -37.65
C GLY A 136 -1.97 35.90 -36.54
N ARG A 137 -2.37 35.86 -35.27
CA ARG A 137 -1.48 36.01 -34.11
C ARG A 137 -1.50 34.76 -33.25
N LEU A 138 -0.32 34.31 -32.87
CA LEU A 138 -0.16 33.11 -32.05
C LEU A 138 0.04 33.49 -30.58
N PHE A 139 -0.94 33.13 -29.76
CA PHE A 139 -0.85 33.28 -28.31
C PHE A 139 -0.26 32.01 -27.71
N TYR A 140 1.05 32.02 -27.48
CA TYR A 140 1.81 30.86 -26.96
C TYR A 140 1.37 30.37 -25.58
N ILE A 141 0.63 31.17 -24.81
CA ILE A 141 0.19 30.84 -23.45
C ILE A 141 -0.81 29.67 -23.44
N LEU A 142 -1.81 29.69 -24.33
CA LEU A 142 -2.82 28.63 -24.41
C LEU A 142 -2.24 27.25 -24.78
N PRO A 143 -1.40 27.09 -25.82
CA PRO A 143 -0.87 25.78 -26.19
C PRO A 143 0.12 25.24 -25.15
N VAL A 144 0.87 26.10 -24.45
CA VAL A 144 1.74 25.68 -23.35
C VAL A 144 0.93 25.14 -22.17
N ILE A 145 -0.16 25.81 -21.79
CA ILE A 145 -1.08 25.32 -20.73
C ILE A 145 -1.76 24.01 -21.16
N GLY A 146 -2.23 23.93 -22.41
CA GLY A 146 -2.88 22.74 -22.95
C GLY A 146 -1.96 21.52 -22.95
N LEU A 147 -0.70 21.68 -23.38
CA LEU A 147 0.32 20.63 -23.30
C LEU A 147 0.63 20.21 -21.87
N GLY A 148 0.74 21.17 -20.95
CA GLY A 148 0.98 20.87 -19.53
C GLY A 148 -0.12 20.01 -18.91
N LEU A 149 -1.39 20.28 -19.24
CA LEU A 149 -2.53 19.49 -18.78
C LEU A 149 -2.57 18.08 -19.38
N ILE A 150 -2.19 17.92 -20.66
CA ILE A 150 -2.08 16.61 -21.31
C ILE A 150 -0.97 15.79 -20.66
N ILE A 151 0.22 16.37 -20.45
CA ILE A 151 1.35 15.69 -19.81
C ILE A 151 0.97 15.27 -18.39
N LYS A 152 0.30 16.15 -17.63
CA LYS A 152 -0.19 15.84 -16.28
C LYS A 152 -1.24 14.71 -16.28
N GLY A 153 -2.12 14.67 -17.28
CA GLY A 153 -3.11 13.60 -17.42
C GLY A 153 -2.52 12.25 -17.84
N LEU A 154 -1.37 12.27 -18.54
CA LEU A 154 -0.63 11.08 -18.98
C LEU A 154 0.38 10.55 -17.96
N THR A 155 0.78 11.35 -16.98
CA THR A 155 1.72 10.93 -15.92
C THR A 155 0.97 10.26 -14.77
N THR A 156 1.02 8.93 -14.73
CA THR A 156 0.49 8.14 -13.61
C THR A 156 1.36 8.34 -12.37
N GLN A 157 0.81 8.87 -11.28
CA GLN A 157 1.47 8.76 -9.98
C GLN A 157 1.31 7.31 -9.51
N ARG A 158 2.41 6.55 -9.52
CA ARG A 158 2.44 5.22 -8.89
C ARG A 158 2.10 5.40 -7.41
N ALA A 159 1.14 4.62 -6.93
CA ALA A 159 0.81 4.59 -5.51
C ALA A 159 2.06 4.17 -4.74
N ALA A 160 2.41 4.90 -3.68
CA ALA A 160 3.63 4.71 -2.88
C ALA A 160 3.69 3.39 -2.08
N TYR A 161 2.84 2.41 -2.42
CA TYR A 161 2.68 1.14 -1.71
C TYR A 161 2.78 -0.08 -2.64
N GLU A 162 3.30 0.07 -3.87
CA GLU A 162 3.56 -1.06 -4.78
C GLU A 162 4.95 -1.71 -4.61
N ASP A 163 5.75 -1.29 -3.63
CA ASP A 163 7.02 -1.95 -3.24
C ASP A 163 6.91 -2.61 -1.85
#